data_AF-A0AAV4PZ12-F1
#
_entry.id   AF-A0AAV4PZ12-F1
#
_cell.length_a   1.000
_cell.length_b   1.000
_cell.length_c   1.000
_cell.angle_alpha   90.00
_cell.angle_beta   90.00
_cell.angle_gamma   90.00
#
_symmetry.space_group_name_H-M   'P 1'
#
loop_
_entity.id
_entity.type
_entity.pdbx_description
1 polymer ?
#
loop_
_entity_poly.entity_id
_entity_poly.type
_entity_poly.pdbx_seq_one_letter_code
_entity_poly.pdbx_strand_id
1 'polypeptide(L)'
;MDENMNILNKLISIGLSEQKAKETAKNEKLCNLLIDIINLATKYSPKGLSKSTGNLLYKIGTSIKPQIHSRIELLVQYVAEEKLNTEIKVNAAIKYFMDHTEEIVDIKSFEATSGVGVSVSPEEIEKVVEKIIAGHKEELLEKRYAFNMGTLMAAARSELPFADGRWVKNEVDIQILDLLGPKDSKVNSIKPAKTKVKEKKKETSVETEASKDEEPRTITSVMKKLNFHKPGENYKTDGFVITPNTMNLLKKHLEETKKDRLEQGFLLNPMEFCI
;
A
#
# COMPACT_ATOMS: atom_id res chain seq x y z
N MET A 1 -34.59 -21.61 -3.42
CA MET A 1 -33.91 -20.31 -3.66
C MET A 1 -33.12 -19.86 -2.43
N ASP A 2 -33.42 -20.40 -1.26
CA ASP A 2 -32.88 -19.94 0.03
C ASP A 2 -31.40 -20.29 0.25
N GLU A 3 -30.93 -21.42 -0.27
CA GLU A 3 -29.55 -21.88 -0.06
C GLU A 3 -28.52 -21.00 -0.78
N ASN A 4 -28.80 -20.63 -2.04
CA ASN A 4 -27.95 -19.70 -2.79
C ASN A 4 -27.93 -18.29 -2.19
N MET A 5 -29.06 -17.82 -1.65
CA MET A 5 -29.09 -16.53 -0.95
C MET A 5 -28.33 -16.58 0.37
N ASN A 6 -28.38 -17.69 1.10
CA ASN A 6 -27.61 -17.89 2.32
C ASN A 6 -26.09 -17.91 2.03
N ILE A 7 -25.67 -18.60 0.97
CA ILE A 7 -24.27 -18.61 0.52
C ILE A 7 -23.79 -17.19 0.17
N LEU A 8 -24.58 -16.46 -0.61
CA LEU A 8 -24.24 -15.10 -1.01
C LEU A 8 -24.10 -14.18 0.22
N ASN A 9 -25.04 -14.28 1.17
CA ASN A 9 -25.01 -13.51 2.41
C ASN A 9 -23.78 -13.82 3.25
N LYS A 10 -23.36 -15.08 3.36
CA LYS A 10 -22.11 -15.47 4.05
C LYS A 10 -20.88 -14.86 3.38
N LEU A 11 -20.78 -14.92 2.05
CA LEU A 11 -19.67 -14.32 1.31
C LEU A 11 -19.64 -12.79 1.47
N ILE A 12 -20.79 -12.13 1.44
CA ILE A 12 -20.89 -10.68 1.66
C ILE A 12 -20.53 -10.32 3.12
N SER A 13 -20.87 -11.18 4.09
CA SER A 13 -20.59 -10.93 5.51
C SER A 13 -19.10 -10.81 5.83
N ILE A 14 -18.22 -11.44 5.04
CA ILE A 14 -16.77 -11.29 5.14
C ILE A 14 -16.22 -10.10 4.33
N GLY A 15 -17.09 -9.24 3.80
CA GLY A 15 -16.72 -8.00 3.14
C GLY A 15 -16.41 -8.09 1.65
N LEU A 16 -16.77 -9.20 0.99
CA LEU A 16 -16.77 -9.30 -0.47
C LEU A 16 -17.85 -8.39 -1.06
N SER A 17 -17.55 -7.77 -2.22
CA SER A 17 -18.58 -7.08 -2.99
C SER A 17 -19.60 -8.08 -3.54
N GLU A 18 -20.85 -7.63 -3.76
CA GLU A 18 -21.91 -8.49 -4.29
C GLU A 18 -21.50 -9.16 -5.62
N GLN A 19 -20.81 -8.41 -6.49
CA GLN A 19 -20.28 -8.95 -7.75
C GLN A 19 -19.28 -10.08 -7.49
N LYS A 20 -18.29 -9.86 -6.62
CA LYS A 20 -17.24 -10.85 -6.33
C LYS A 20 -17.82 -12.08 -5.60
N ALA A 21 -18.83 -11.89 -4.76
CA ALA A 21 -19.58 -12.96 -4.12
C ALA A 21 -20.32 -13.83 -5.16
N LYS A 22 -21.00 -13.21 -6.13
CA LYS A 22 -21.67 -13.93 -7.24
C LYS A 22 -20.68 -14.70 -8.11
N GLU A 23 -19.51 -14.11 -8.42
CA GLU A 23 -18.45 -14.79 -9.17
C GLU A 23 -17.87 -15.97 -8.39
N THR A 24 -17.61 -15.78 -7.10
CA THR A 24 -17.08 -16.84 -6.23
C THR A 24 -18.08 -17.98 -6.05
N ALA A 25 -19.37 -17.68 -5.93
CA ALA A 25 -20.44 -18.67 -5.81
C ALA A 25 -20.56 -19.58 -7.06
N LYS A 26 -20.12 -19.13 -8.24
CA LYS A 26 -20.06 -19.98 -9.44
C LYS A 26 -18.96 -21.03 -9.37
N ASN A 27 -17.92 -20.82 -8.55
CA ASN A 27 -16.85 -21.78 -8.36
C ASN A 27 -17.17 -22.64 -7.13
N GLU A 28 -17.89 -23.75 -7.31
CA GLU A 28 -18.37 -24.61 -6.21
C GLU A 28 -17.24 -25.05 -5.27
N LYS A 29 -16.07 -25.43 -5.80
CA LYS A 29 -14.93 -25.87 -4.98
C LYS A 29 -14.42 -24.76 -4.07
N LEU A 30 -14.20 -23.57 -4.62
CA LEU A 30 -13.75 -22.41 -3.85
C LEU A 30 -14.85 -21.92 -2.90
N CYS A 31 -16.10 -21.95 -3.33
CA CYS A 31 -17.26 -21.53 -2.55
C CYS A 31 -17.42 -22.40 -1.29
N ASN A 32 -17.44 -23.73 -1.45
CA ASN A 32 -17.56 -24.66 -0.33
C ASN A 32 -16.40 -24.49 0.64
N LEU A 33 -15.17 -24.40 0.12
CA LEU A 33 -13.98 -24.13 0.93
C LEU A 33 -14.09 -22.82 1.72
N LEU A 34 -14.54 -21.73 1.09
CA LEU A 34 -14.72 -20.45 1.76
C LEU A 34 -15.80 -20.52 2.83
N ILE A 35 -16.90 -21.21 2.58
CA ILE A 35 -17.96 -21.42 3.58
C ILE A 35 -17.39 -22.15 4.80
N ASP A 36 -16.60 -23.19 4.59
CA ASP A 36 -15.94 -23.93 5.68
C ASP A 36 -14.98 -23.03 6.47
N ILE A 37 -14.15 -22.26 5.77
CA ILE A 37 -13.26 -21.26 6.38
C ILE A 37 -14.04 -20.24 7.22
N ILE A 38 -15.15 -19.71 6.71
CA ILE A 38 -15.99 -18.72 7.41
C ILE A 38 -16.60 -19.35 8.66
N ASN A 39 -17.13 -20.56 8.55
CA ASN A 39 -17.72 -21.28 9.67
C ASN A 39 -16.67 -21.56 10.76
N LEU A 40 -15.44 -21.93 10.38
CA LEU A 40 -14.32 -22.10 11.31
C LEU A 40 -13.94 -20.77 11.97
N ALA A 41 -13.77 -19.70 11.19
CA ALA A 41 -13.38 -18.39 11.71
C ALA A 41 -14.41 -17.83 12.71
N THR A 42 -15.71 -18.07 12.47
CA THR A 42 -16.80 -17.63 13.34
C THR A 42 -16.74 -18.31 14.72
N LYS A 43 -16.18 -19.53 14.82
CA LYS A 43 -15.98 -20.21 16.12
C LYS A 43 -14.94 -19.49 16.98
N TYR A 44 -13.89 -18.94 16.35
CA TYR A 44 -12.77 -18.30 17.03
C TYR A 44 -12.98 -16.79 17.23
N SER A 45 -13.85 -16.15 16.43
CA SER A 45 -14.25 -14.75 16.62
C SER A 45 -15.77 -14.61 16.87
N PRO A 46 -16.23 -14.78 18.12
CA PRO A 46 -17.64 -14.62 18.48
C PRO A 46 -18.14 -13.17 18.36
N LYS A 47 -17.23 -12.19 18.28
CA LYS A 47 -17.54 -10.77 18.10
C LYS A 47 -17.86 -10.41 16.64
N GLY A 48 -17.76 -11.37 15.72
CA GLY A 48 -17.93 -11.17 14.29
C GLY A 48 -16.60 -11.02 13.56
N LEU A 49 -16.66 -11.07 12.23
CA LEU A 49 -15.50 -10.96 11.36
C LEU A 49 -15.43 -9.56 10.75
N SER A 50 -14.31 -8.86 10.94
CA SER A 50 -14.08 -7.57 10.28
C SER A 50 -13.82 -7.76 8.79
N LYS A 51 -14.08 -6.72 7.99
CA LYS A 51 -13.81 -6.73 6.54
C LYS A 51 -12.34 -7.04 6.20
N SER A 52 -11.40 -6.56 7.03
CA SER A 52 -9.97 -6.88 6.89
C SER A 52 -9.71 -8.36 7.10
N THR A 53 -10.23 -8.94 8.19
CA THR A 53 -10.15 -10.38 8.47
C THR A 53 -10.78 -11.20 7.35
N GLY A 54 -11.95 -10.80 6.87
CA GLY A 54 -12.63 -11.47 5.78
C GLY A 54 -11.86 -11.47 4.45
N ASN A 55 -11.16 -10.37 4.12
CA ASN A 55 -10.24 -10.33 2.98
C ASN A 55 -9.08 -11.33 3.13
N LEU A 56 -8.55 -11.51 4.35
CA LEU A 56 -7.50 -12.48 4.64
C LEU A 56 -8.03 -13.92 4.55
N LEU A 57 -9.24 -14.19 5.04
CA LEU A 57 -9.91 -15.49 4.89
C LEU A 57 -10.12 -15.83 3.40
N TYR A 58 -10.54 -14.84 2.60
CA TYR A 58 -10.63 -15.00 1.15
C TYR A 58 -9.26 -15.30 0.50
N LYS A 59 -8.20 -14.63 0.99
CA LYS A 59 -6.83 -14.90 0.54
C LYS A 59 -6.39 -16.32 0.86
N ILE A 60 -6.75 -16.86 2.03
CA ILE A 60 -6.52 -18.27 2.38
C ILE A 60 -7.23 -19.18 1.39
N GLY A 61 -8.55 -19.01 1.20
CA GLY A 61 -9.33 -19.88 0.30
C GLY A 61 -8.82 -19.90 -1.14
N THR A 62 -8.27 -18.79 -1.63
CA THR A 62 -7.74 -18.68 -3.00
C THR A 62 -6.27 -19.09 -3.15
N SER A 63 -5.49 -19.10 -2.07
CA SER A 63 -4.03 -19.34 -2.12
C SER A 63 -3.61 -20.66 -1.49
N ILE A 64 -4.51 -21.33 -0.77
CA ILE A 64 -4.21 -22.60 -0.12
C ILE A 64 -4.05 -23.70 -1.15
N LYS A 65 -3.00 -24.51 -0.97
CA LYS A 65 -2.74 -25.66 -1.83
C LYS A 65 -3.26 -26.94 -1.15
N PRO A 66 -3.65 -27.97 -1.92
CA PRO A 66 -4.18 -29.21 -1.36
C PRO A 66 -3.26 -29.90 -0.33
N GLN A 67 -1.94 -29.73 -0.48
CA GLN A 67 -0.92 -30.34 0.40
C GLN A 67 -1.05 -29.91 1.87
N ILE A 68 -1.50 -28.67 2.12
CA ILE A 68 -1.56 -28.09 3.46
C ILE A 68 -3.00 -27.94 3.97
N HIS A 69 -3.96 -28.60 3.31
CA HIS A 69 -5.37 -28.46 3.63
C HIS A 69 -5.70 -28.92 5.06
N SER A 70 -4.99 -29.91 5.59
CA SER A 70 -5.10 -30.36 6.99
C SER A 70 -4.71 -29.28 8.01
N ARG A 71 -3.99 -28.23 7.59
CA ARG A 71 -3.54 -27.11 8.45
C ARG A 71 -4.42 -25.88 8.36
N ILE A 72 -5.50 -25.93 7.58
CA ILE A 72 -6.36 -24.77 7.34
C ILE A 72 -6.99 -24.23 8.62
N GLU A 73 -7.37 -25.12 9.55
CA GLU A 73 -7.99 -24.71 10.81
C GLU A 73 -7.06 -23.84 11.65
N LEU A 74 -5.78 -24.22 11.77
CA LEU A 74 -4.79 -23.43 12.51
C LEU A 74 -4.58 -22.05 11.86
N LEU A 75 -4.49 -22.01 10.53
CA LEU A 75 -4.34 -20.74 9.81
C LEU A 75 -5.55 -19.82 9.99
N VAL A 76 -6.75 -20.39 9.92
CA VAL A 76 -8.01 -19.66 10.10
C VAL A 76 -8.17 -19.16 11.53
N GLN A 77 -7.82 -19.97 12.53
CA GLN A 77 -7.80 -19.56 13.93
C GLN A 77 -6.91 -18.31 14.12
N TYR A 78 -5.69 -18.33 13.59
CA TYR A 78 -4.75 -17.21 13.76
C TYR A 78 -5.18 -15.93 13.04
N VAL A 79 -5.90 -16.05 11.92
CA VAL A 79 -6.50 -14.89 11.25
C VAL A 79 -7.71 -14.38 12.04
N ALA A 80 -8.56 -15.27 12.55
CA ALA A 80 -9.72 -14.90 13.35
C ALA A 80 -9.35 -14.25 14.70
N GLU A 81 -8.24 -14.67 15.30
CA GLU A 81 -7.64 -14.06 16.50
C GLU A 81 -6.83 -12.79 16.20
N GLU A 82 -6.80 -12.33 14.94
CA GLU A 82 -6.04 -11.16 14.47
C GLU A 82 -4.50 -11.23 14.68
N LYS A 83 -3.95 -12.43 14.98
CA LYS A 83 -2.50 -12.67 15.07
C LYS A 83 -1.82 -12.54 13.70
N LEU A 84 -2.51 -13.02 12.65
CA LEU A 84 -2.11 -12.87 11.26
C LEU A 84 -3.00 -11.81 10.61
N ASN A 85 -2.62 -10.55 10.78
CA ASN A 85 -3.41 -9.38 10.38
C ASN A 85 -3.04 -8.78 9.01
N THR A 86 -2.05 -9.34 8.32
CA THR A 86 -1.62 -8.84 7.00
C THR A 86 -1.46 -9.98 5.99
N GLU A 87 -1.61 -9.67 4.71
CA GLU A 87 -1.42 -10.64 3.63
C GLU A 87 -0.01 -11.23 3.61
N ILE A 88 0.99 -10.43 3.98
CA ILE A 88 2.39 -10.86 4.05
C ILE A 88 2.56 -11.99 5.07
N LYS A 89 1.99 -11.82 6.27
CA LYS A 89 2.02 -12.82 7.34
C LYS A 89 1.26 -14.09 6.96
N VAL A 90 0.09 -13.96 6.31
CA VAL A 90 -0.67 -15.12 5.81
C VAL A 90 0.12 -15.89 4.74
N ASN A 91 0.78 -15.20 3.81
CA ASN A 91 1.62 -15.84 2.80
C ASN A 91 2.84 -16.52 3.43
N ALA A 92 3.46 -15.90 4.45
CA ALA A 92 4.56 -16.50 5.20
C ALA A 92 4.13 -17.77 5.95
N ALA A 93 2.94 -17.75 6.57
CA ALA A 93 2.35 -18.91 7.22
C ALA A 93 2.06 -20.06 6.24
N ILE A 94 1.48 -19.75 5.07
CA ILE A 94 1.26 -20.73 3.99
C ILE A 94 2.60 -21.31 3.53
N LYS A 95 3.63 -20.48 3.38
CA LYS A 95 4.97 -20.94 3.01
C LYS A 95 5.58 -21.85 4.08
N TYR A 96 5.45 -21.51 5.35
CA TYR A 96 5.93 -22.34 6.45
C TYR A 96 5.35 -23.76 6.39
N PHE A 97 4.04 -23.90 6.18
CA PHE A 97 3.40 -25.22 6.05
C PHE A 97 3.80 -25.99 4.79
N MET A 98 4.22 -25.29 3.74
CA MET A 98 4.75 -25.94 2.54
C MET A 98 6.17 -26.46 2.76
N ASP A 99 6.97 -25.76 3.57
CA ASP A 99 8.36 -26.10 3.85
C ASP A 99 8.49 -27.14 4.99
N HIS A 100 7.47 -27.24 5.88
CA HIS A 100 7.42 -28.19 7.01
C HIS A 100 6.24 -29.14 6.87
N THR A 101 6.51 -30.34 6.35
CA THR A 101 5.50 -31.39 6.12
C THR A 101 5.27 -32.31 7.33
N GLU A 102 5.90 -32.02 8.46
CA GLU A 102 5.76 -32.83 9.69
C GLU A 102 4.32 -32.81 10.20
N GLU A 103 3.87 -33.91 10.81
CA GLU A 103 2.50 -34.04 11.33
C GLU A 103 2.26 -33.19 12.59
N ILE A 104 3.32 -32.83 13.31
CA ILE A 104 3.26 -31.94 14.46
C ILE A 104 3.88 -30.60 14.06
N VAL A 105 3.09 -29.53 14.16
CA VAL A 105 3.56 -28.17 13.90
C VAL A 105 4.29 -27.66 15.14
N ASP A 106 5.55 -27.27 14.99
CA ASP A 106 6.22 -26.47 16.03
C ASP A 106 5.61 -25.07 16.03
N ILE A 107 4.72 -24.82 17.00
CA ILE A 107 4.00 -23.55 17.15
C ILE A 107 4.98 -22.38 17.28
N LYS A 108 6.12 -22.56 17.97
CA LYS A 108 7.07 -21.45 18.19
C LYS A 108 7.77 -21.07 16.90
N SER A 109 8.24 -22.07 16.15
CA SER A 109 8.88 -21.87 14.84
C SER A 109 7.89 -21.30 13.82
N PHE A 110 6.64 -21.77 13.84
CA PHE A 110 5.55 -21.24 13.02
C PHE A 110 5.27 -19.76 13.32
N GLU A 111 5.07 -19.40 14.58
CA GLU A 111 4.78 -18.03 15.01
C GLU A 111 5.91 -17.07 14.62
N ALA A 112 7.17 -17.48 14.87
CA ALA A 112 8.35 -16.70 14.51
C ALA A 112 8.47 -16.49 12.99
N THR A 113 8.29 -17.54 12.20
CA THR A 113 8.42 -17.47 10.73
C THR A 113 7.26 -16.73 10.08
N SER A 114 6.07 -16.78 10.70
CA SER A 114 4.86 -16.11 10.20
C SER A 114 4.74 -14.65 10.65
N GLY A 115 5.64 -14.17 11.51
CA GLY A 115 5.62 -12.80 12.02
C GLY A 115 4.48 -12.53 13.00
N VAL A 116 4.05 -13.55 13.76
CA VAL A 116 3.05 -13.39 14.81
C VAL A 116 3.63 -12.52 15.92
N GLY A 117 2.87 -11.52 16.36
CA GLY A 117 3.33 -10.54 17.35
C GLY A 117 4.34 -9.50 16.84
N VAL A 118 4.82 -9.61 15.59
CA VAL A 118 5.72 -8.62 15.00
C VAL A 118 4.91 -7.42 14.48
N SER A 119 5.21 -6.24 15.01
CA SER A 119 4.69 -4.95 14.52
C SER A 119 5.86 -4.02 14.21
N VAL A 120 6.03 -3.68 12.94
CA VAL A 120 7.09 -2.77 12.50
C VAL A 120 6.63 -1.33 12.74
N SER A 121 7.40 -0.56 13.49
CA SER A 121 7.10 0.86 13.76
C SER A 121 7.63 1.77 12.66
N PRO A 122 7.08 2.99 12.49
CA PRO A 122 7.62 3.97 11.55
C PRO A 122 9.09 4.31 11.82
N GLU A 123 9.47 4.43 13.09
CA GLU A 123 10.87 4.70 13.51
C GLU A 123 11.83 3.57 13.12
N GLU A 124 11.36 2.32 13.15
CA GLU A 124 12.15 1.17 12.71
C GLU A 124 12.36 1.19 11.19
N ILE A 125 11.33 1.57 10.43
CA ILE A 125 11.42 1.76 8.97
C ILE A 125 12.42 2.88 8.65
N GLU A 126 12.31 4.03 9.30
CA GLU A 126 13.21 5.18 9.13
C GLU A 126 14.67 4.79 9.32
N LYS A 127 14.99 4.13 10.45
CA LYS A 127 16.36 3.69 10.77
C LYS A 127 16.92 2.69 9.76
N VAL A 128 16.10 1.72 9.33
CA VAL A 128 16.54 0.73 8.34
C VAL A 128 16.76 1.38 6.98
N VAL A 129 15.88 2.27 6.56
CA VAL A 129 16.02 3.01 5.29
C VAL A 129 17.24 3.91 5.33
N GLU A 130 17.48 4.63 6.43
CA GLU A 130 18.66 5.49 6.62
C GLU A 130 19.96 4.68 6.50
N LYS A 131 20.02 3.54 7.18
CA LYS A 131 21.15 2.61 7.09
C LYS A 131 21.40 2.13 5.66
N ILE A 132 20.35 1.78 4.93
CA ILE A 132 20.45 1.31 3.53
C ILE A 132 20.94 2.43 2.61
N ILE A 133 20.39 3.64 2.76
CA ILE A 133 20.77 4.81 1.96
C ILE A 133 22.22 5.21 2.26
N ALA A 134 22.63 5.19 3.53
CA ALA A 134 24.02 5.44 3.93
C ALA A 134 25.00 4.47 3.24
N GLY A 135 24.62 3.20 3.10
CA GLY A 135 25.41 2.19 2.38
C GLY A 135 25.52 2.41 0.87
N HIS A 136 24.59 3.15 0.26
CA HIS A 136 24.57 3.45 -1.18
C HIS A 136 24.83 4.94 -1.48
N LYS A 137 25.27 5.71 -0.49
CA LYS A 137 25.32 7.19 -0.57
C LYS A 137 26.17 7.71 -1.72
N GLU A 138 27.34 7.11 -1.96
CA GLU A 138 28.24 7.52 -3.03
C GLU A 138 27.61 7.31 -4.41
N GLU A 139 27.04 6.12 -4.65
CA GLU A 139 26.36 5.80 -5.91
C GLU A 139 25.10 6.65 -6.12
N LEU A 140 24.37 6.96 -5.05
CA LEU A 140 23.19 7.83 -5.09
C LEU A 140 23.57 9.26 -5.47
N LEU A 141 24.67 9.79 -4.96
CA LEU A 141 25.14 11.13 -5.32
C LEU A 141 25.65 11.19 -6.77
N GLU A 142 26.31 10.15 -7.25
CA GLU A 142 26.81 10.06 -8.62
C GLU A 142 25.67 9.90 -9.64
N LYS A 143 24.80 8.90 -9.44
CA LYS A 143 23.75 8.55 -10.40
C LYS A 143 22.46 9.34 -10.19
N ARG A 144 22.30 10.00 -9.04
CA ARG A 144 21.09 10.72 -8.63
C ARG A 144 19.83 9.86 -8.84
N TYR A 145 18.81 10.42 -9.49
CA TYR A 145 17.57 9.73 -9.80
C TYR A 145 17.67 8.66 -10.91
N ALA A 146 18.84 8.49 -11.55
CA ALA A 146 19.09 7.36 -12.44
C ALA A 146 19.48 6.08 -11.69
N PHE A 147 19.74 6.17 -10.37
CA PHE A 147 19.95 5.00 -9.52
C PHE A 147 18.70 4.12 -9.48
N ASN A 148 18.91 2.80 -9.43
CA ASN A 148 17.81 1.85 -9.34
C ASN A 148 17.22 1.83 -7.92
N MET A 149 16.26 2.72 -7.64
CA MET A 149 15.60 2.81 -6.33
C MET A 149 14.92 1.49 -5.89
N GLY A 150 14.64 0.59 -6.84
CA GLY A 150 14.12 -0.75 -6.53
C GLY A 150 15.05 -1.60 -5.68
N THR A 151 16.37 -1.36 -5.73
CA THR A 151 17.34 -2.10 -4.88
C THR A 151 17.22 -1.69 -3.42
N LEU A 152 17.00 -0.40 -3.13
CA LEU A 152 16.79 0.10 -1.76
C LEU A 152 15.54 -0.53 -1.15
N MET A 153 14.45 -0.56 -1.92
CA MET A 153 13.19 -1.21 -1.51
C MET A 153 13.35 -2.71 -1.27
N ALA A 154 14.13 -3.40 -2.10
CA ALA A 154 14.40 -4.83 -1.94
C ALA A 154 15.26 -5.11 -0.70
N ALA A 155 16.27 -4.28 -0.44
CA ALA A 155 17.08 -4.36 0.78
C ALA A 155 16.22 -4.12 2.03
N ALA A 156 15.38 -3.08 2.02
CA ALA A 156 14.50 -2.77 3.14
C ALA A 156 13.49 -3.89 3.43
N ARG A 157 12.93 -4.51 2.39
CA ARG A 157 12.05 -5.69 2.55
C ARG A 157 12.78 -6.93 3.06
N SER A 158 14.09 -7.03 2.84
CA SER A 158 14.88 -8.16 3.33
C SER A 158 15.18 -8.01 4.83
N GLU A 159 15.43 -6.79 5.31
CA GLU A 159 15.60 -6.50 6.74
C GLU A 159 14.25 -6.45 7.50
N LEU A 160 13.19 -5.91 6.86
CA LEU A 160 11.86 -5.76 7.44
C LEU A 160 10.80 -6.55 6.63
N PRO A 161 10.77 -7.89 6.73
CA PRO A 161 9.91 -8.73 5.89
C PRO A 161 8.43 -8.50 6.13
N PHE A 162 8.03 -8.06 7.33
CA PHE A 162 6.62 -7.86 7.72
C PHE A 162 6.18 -6.38 7.70
N ALA A 163 7.01 -5.47 7.20
CA ALA A 163 6.64 -4.06 7.07
C ALA A 163 5.63 -3.83 5.93
N ASP A 164 4.77 -2.82 6.08
CA ASP A 164 3.90 -2.39 4.99
C ASP A 164 4.74 -1.65 3.94
N GLY A 165 4.80 -2.23 2.74
CA GLY A 165 5.64 -1.73 1.65
C GLY A 165 5.30 -0.32 1.19
N ARG A 166 4.11 0.21 1.49
CA ARG A 166 3.77 1.62 1.23
C ARG A 166 4.54 2.56 2.14
N TRP A 167 4.66 2.22 3.42
CA TRP A 167 5.41 3.01 4.40
C TRP A 167 6.90 2.98 4.08
N VAL A 168 7.45 1.80 3.77
CA VAL A 168 8.84 1.67 3.33
C VAL A 168 9.12 2.51 2.09
N LYS A 169 8.19 2.52 1.12
CA LYS A 169 8.36 3.31 -0.11
C LYS A 169 8.36 4.81 0.19
N ASN A 170 7.37 5.27 0.95
CA ASN A 170 7.25 6.68 1.29
C ASN A 170 8.51 7.17 2.02
N GLU A 171 9.02 6.37 2.96
CA GLU A 171 10.24 6.71 3.70
C GLU A 171 11.47 6.79 2.79
N VAL A 172 11.65 5.83 1.89
CA VAL A 172 12.72 5.88 0.88
C VAL A 172 12.58 7.14 0.01
N ASP A 173 11.39 7.45 -0.47
CA ASP A 173 11.15 8.63 -1.32
C ASP A 173 11.47 9.94 -0.56
N ILE A 174 11.14 10.03 0.73
CA ILE A 174 11.43 11.18 1.61
C ILE A 174 12.94 11.35 1.78
N GLN A 175 13.65 10.31 2.20
CA GLN A 175 15.09 10.40 2.47
C GLN A 175 15.90 10.61 1.19
N ILE A 176 15.46 10.06 0.06
CA ILE A 176 16.09 10.31 -1.24
C ILE A 176 15.87 11.75 -1.69
N LEU A 177 14.67 12.31 -1.47
CA LEU A 177 14.39 13.71 -1.76
C LEU A 177 15.25 14.64 -0.90
N ASP A 178 15.44 14.33 0.39
CA ASP A 178 16.31 15.09 1.27
C ASP A 178 17.79 15.03 0.81
N LEU A 179 18.27 13.84 0.42
CA LEU A 179 19.65 13.65 -0.03
C LEU A 179 19.95 14.27 -1.40
N LEU A 180 19.04 14.13 -2.37
CA LEU A 180 19.27 14.51 -3.77
C LEU A 180 18.61 15.83 -4.16
N GLY A 181 17.70 16.37 -3.36
CA GLY A 181 16.85 17.52 -3.71
C GLY A 181 15.83 17.18 -4.82
N PRO A 182 15.07 18.17 -5.30
CA PRO A 182 14.02 17.97 -6.29
C PRO A 182 14.51 17.27 -7.56
N LYS A 183 13.61 16.54 -8.22
CA LYS A 183 13.92 15.83 -9.47
C LYS A 183 14.01 16.80 -10.64
N ASP A 184 15.15 17.48 -10.76
CA ASP A 184 15.42 18.38 -11.87
C ASP A 184 15.73 17.61 -13.16
N SER A 185 14.88 17.83 -14.18
CA SER A 185 14.94 17.21 -15.51
C SER A 185 16.29 17.35 -16.20
N LYS A 186 17.06 18.41 -15.86
CA LYS A 186 18.32 18.78 -16.53
C LYS A 186 19.56 18.10 -15.94
N VAL A 187 19.57 17.83 -14.63
CA VAL A 187 20.73 17.29 -13.90
C VAL A 187 20.73 15.76 -13.86
N ASN A 188 19.55 15.14 -13.94
CA ASN A 188 19.38 13.68 -13.83
C ASN A 188 19.70 12.89 -15.12
N SER A 189 20.31 13.55 -16.11
CA SER A 189 20.64 12.96 -17.41
C SER A 189 22.11 12.56 -17.50
N ILE A 190 22.66 11.97 -16.44
CA ILE A 190 23.93 11.24 -16.53
C ILE A 190 23.62 9.90 -17.21
N LYS A 191 23.61 9.94 -18.55
CA LYS A 191 23.41 8.76 -19.38
C LYS A 191 24.61 7.82 -19.22
N PRO A 192 24.44 6.57 -18.76
CA PRO A 192 25.44 5.54 -19.01
C PRO A 192 25.54 5.33 -20.53
N ALA A 193 26.78 5.34 -21.03
CA ALA A 193 27.07 5.29 -22.45
C ALA A 193 26.71 3.92 -23.08
N LYS A 194 25.79 3.98 -24.06
CA LYS A 194 25.53 3.03 -25.18
C LYS A 194 25.02 1.63 -24.76
N THR A 195 23.95 1.09 -25.36
CA THR A 195 23.84 0.78 -26.79
C THR A 195 22.36 0.61 -27.20
N LYS A 196 22.01 1.11 -28.39
CA LYS A 196 20.68 1.04 -29.03
C LYS A 196 20.27 -0.40 -29.37
N VAL A 197 19.00 -0.76 -29.12
CA VAL A 197 18.12 -1.45 -30.10
C VAL A 197 16.66 -1.01 -29.86
N LYS A 198 15.93 -0.73 -30.96
CA LYS A 198 14.48 -0.47 -31.12
C LYS A 198 13.65 -1.62 -30.47
N GLU A 199 12.37 -1.50 -30.09
CA GLU A 199 11.23 -1.18 -30.96
C GLU A 199 9.89 -1.01 -30.16
N LYS A 200 8.87 -0.49 -30.86
CA LYS A 200 7.52 -0.02 -30.48
C LYS A 200 6.63 -0.98 -29.65
N LYS A 201 5.70 -0.41 -28.85
CA LYS A 201 4.24 -0.48 -29.11
C LYS A 201 3.40 0.44 -28.21
N LYS A 202 2.38 1.06 -28.83
CA LYS A 202 1.22 1.78 -28.26
C LYS A 202 0.25 0.79 -27.61
N GLU A 203 -0.45 1.24 -26.57
CA GLU A 203 -1.92 1.09 -26.35
C GLU A 203 -2.28 1.75 -25.00
N THR A 204 -3.01 2.87 -25.01
CA THR A 204 -4.47 3.01 -24.89
C THR A 204 -4.97 2.88 -23.44
N SER A 205 -5.20 4.03 -22.82
CA SER A 205 -5.81 4.24 -21.50
C SER A 205 -7.34 4.14 -21.58
N VAL A 206 -7.94 3.38 -20.67
CA VAL A 206 -9.38 3.40 -20.40
C VAL A 206 -9.58 3.77 -18.92
N GLU A 207 -10.27 4.89 -18.71
CA GLU A 207 -10.81 5.36 -17.43
C GLU A 207 -11.86 4.40 -16.88
N THR A 208 -11.90 4.26 -15.57
CA THR A 208 -13.15 3.91 -14.88
C THR A 208 -13.20 4.62 -13.54
N GLU A 209 -14.20 5.49 -13.42
CA GLU A 209 -14.57 6.25 -12.23
C GLU A 209 -15.08 5.31 -11.12
N ALA A 210 -14.74 5.61 -9.87
CA ALA A 210 -15.34 5.01 -8.68
C ALA A 210 -15.82 6.11 -7.73
N SER A 211 -17.12 6.10 -7.49
CA SER A 211 -17.86 6.91 -6.53
C SER A 211 -17.64 6.46 -5.06
N LYS A 212 -17.50 7.47 -4.18
CA LYS A 212 -18.10 7.70 -2.84
C LYS A 212 -18.69 6.48 -2.10
N ASP A 213 -18.56 6.26 -0.79
CA ASP A 213 -18.19 7.05 0.40
C ASP A 213 -17.76 6.04 1.50
N GLU A 214 -17.08 6.51 2.54
CA GLU A 214 -17.00 6.01 3.95
C GLU A 214 -15.62 6.45 4.51
N GLU A 215 -15.63 7.53 5.30
CA GLU A 215 -14.46 8.26 5.80
C GLU A 215 -13.68 7.49 6.89
N PRO A 216 -12.37 7.23 6.72
CA PRO A 216 -11.45 7.23 7.84
C PRO A 216 -10.89 8.64 8.03
N ARG A 217 -10.80 9.10 9.28
CA ARG A 217 -10.23 10.40 9.69
C ARG A 217 -8.77 10.53 9.21
N THR A 218 -8.60 10.96 7.97
CA THR A 218 -7.31 11.21 7.33
C THR A 218 -7.05 12.72 7.37
N ILE A 219 -5.79 13.15 7.46
CA ILE A 219 -5.37 14.57 7.44
C ILE A 219 -5.99 15.33 6.26
N THR A 220 -6.18 14.65 5.12
CA THR A 220 -6.89 15.16 3.94
C THR A 220 -8.36 15.53 4.18
N SER A 221 -9.07 14.85 5.08
CA SER A 221 -10.45 15.21 5.47
C SER A 221 -10.49 16.49 6.33
N VAL A 222 -9.46 16.70 7.15
CA VAL A 222 -9.31 17.89 7.99
C VAL A 222 -8.93 19.09 7.12
N MET A 223 -7.99 18.91 6.18
CA MET A 223 -7.60 19.96 5.22
C MET A 223 -8.77 20.38 4.31
N LYS A 224 -9.65 19.47 3.89
CA LYS A 224 -10.84 19.84 3.10
C LYS A 224 -11.91 20.62 3.88
N LYS A 225 -11.93 20.53 5.21
CA LYS A 225 -12.87 21.28 6.07
C LYS A 225 -12.38 22.69 6.40
N LEU A 226 -11.15 23.03 6.06
CA LEU A 226 -10.57 24.35 6.24
C LEU A 226 -10.73 25.14 4.93
N ASN A 227 -11.26 26.36 5.02
CA ASN A 227 -11.47 27.23 3.87
C ASN A 227 -10.14 27.86 3.42
N PHE A 228 -9.34 27.10 2.69
CA PHE A 228 -8.11 27.60 2.08
C PHE A 228 -8.40 28.49 0.86
N HIS A 229 -7.60 29.54 0.69
CA HIS A 229 -7.66 30.41 -0.49
C HIS A 229 -7.10 29.68 -1.72
N LYS A 230 -7.36 30.19 -2.93
CA LYS A 230 -6.74 29.62 -4.13
C LYS A 230 -5.25 30.00 -4.21
N PRO A 231 -4.39 29.20 -4.87
CA PRO A 231 -3.01 29.59 -5.12
C PRO A 231 -2.91 30.95 -5.83
N GLY A 232 -2.14 31.88 -5.28
CA GLY A 232 -2.03 33.26 -5.76
C GLY A 232 -3.05 34.24 -5.18
N GLU A 233 -3.99 33.77 -4.34
CA GLU A 233 -4.98 34.60 -3.64
C GLU A 233 -4.66 34.79 -2.15
N ASN A 234 -3.39 34.66 -1.76
CA ASN A 234 -2.95 34.77 -0.36
C ASN A 234 -3.40 36.08 0.31
N TYR A 235 -3.49 37.16 -0.47
CA TYR A 235 -3.95 38.48 -0.02
C TYR A 235 -5.42 38.53 0.43
N LYS A 236 -6.20 37.47 0.22
CA LYS A 236 -7.60 37.36 0.66
C LYS A 236 -7.74 36.67 2.02
N THR A 237 -6.64 36.23 2.63
CA THR A 237 -6.66 35.61 3.96
C THR A 237 -6.69 36.64 5.06
N ASP A 238 -7.32 36.26 6.17
CA ASP A 238 -7.37 37.11 7.36
C ASP A 238 -5.96 37.24 7.97
N GLY A 239 -5.54 38.48 8.27
CA GLY A 239 -4.20 38.80 8.77
C GLY A 239 -3.11 39.03 7.71
N PHE A 240 -3.41 38.91 6.41
CA PHE A 240 -2.42 39.17 5.36
C PHE A 240 -2.17 40.66 5.14
N VAL A 241 -0.89 41.09 5.17
CA VAL A 241 -0.51 42.50 4.98
C VAL A 241 -0.19 42.78 3.51
N ILE A 242 -1.02 43.63 2.88
CA ILE A 242 -0.81 44.06 1.49
C ILE A 242 0.22 45.21 1.46
N THR A 243 1.40 44.91 0.94
CA THR A 243 2.46 45.89 0.59
C THR A 243 2.40 46.27 -0.90
N PRO A 244 3.04 47.36 -1.35
CA PRO A 244 3.11 47.74 -2.77
C PRO A 244 3.70 46.67 -3.69
N ASN A 245 4.53 45.77 -3.16
CA ASN A 245 5.19 44.70 -3.92
C ASN A 245 4.41 43.39 -3.95
N THR A 246 3.29 43.28 -3.21
CA THR A 246 2.53 42.03 -3.03
C THR A 246 2.14 41.39 -4.35
N MET A 247 1.62 42.18 -5.30
CA MET A 247 1.19 41.65 -6.60
C MET A 247 2.36 41.16 -7.46
N ASN A 248 3.53 41.80 -7.37
CA ASN A 248 4.73 41.37 -8.08
C ASN A 248 5.30 40.07 -7.48
N LEU A 249 5.26 39.93 -6.16
CA LEU A 249 5.71 38.73 -5.46
C LEU A 249 4.78 37.54 -5.74
N LEU A 250 3.46 37.75 -5.69
CA LEU A 250 2.48 36.71 -6.05
C LEU A 250 2.61 36.27 -7.51
N LYS A 251 2.90 37.21 -8.42
CA LYS A 251 3.14 36.90 -9.83
C LYS A 251 4.40 36.03 -10.01
N LYS A 252 5.52 36.36 -9.36
CA LYS A 252 6.74 35.54 -9.38
C LYS A 252 6.50 34.16 -8.79
N HIS A 253 5.85 34.08 -7.64
CA HIS A 253 5.48 32.82 -7.01
C HIS A 253 4.61 31.96 -7.95
N LEU A 254 3.59 32.53 -8.59
CA LEU A 254 2.77 31.80 -9.56
C LEU A 254 3.55 31.31 -10.78
N GLU A 255 4.56 32.05 -11.25
CA GLU A 255 5.42 31.63 -12.36
C GLU A 255 6.35 30.47 -11.96
N GLU A 256 6.87 30.48 -10.73
CA GLU A 256 7.69 29.41 -10.15
C GLU A 256 6.85 28.15 -9.90
N THR A 257 5.72 28.27 -9.20
CA THR A 257 4.83 27.14 -8.89
C THR A 257 4.09 26.59 -10.12
N LYS A 258 3.98 27.35 -11.22
CA LYS A 258 3.49 26.83 -12.51
C LYS A 258 4.56 26.05 -13.27
N LYS A 259 5.83 26.42 -13.16
CA LYS A 259 6.94 25.63 -13.72
C LYS A 259 7.05 24.28 -13.03
N ASP A 260 6.97 24.25 -11.70
CA ASP A 260 6.93 23.01 -10.92
C ASP A 260 5.75 22.10 -11.30
N ARG A 261 4.58 22.70 -11.60
CA ARG A 261 3.37 21.95 -12.03
C ARG A 261 3.44 21.40 -13.44
N LEU A 262 4.09 22.10 -14.37
CA LEU A 262 4.25 21.64 -15.77
C LEU A 262 5.34 20.58 -15.91
N GLU A 263 6.38 20.62 -15.09
CA GLU A 263 7.43 19.59 -15.08
C GLU A 263 6.97 18.27 -14.42
N GLN A 264 5.93 18.29 -13.59
CA GLN A 264 5.40 17.11 -12.88
C GLN A 264 4.13 16.49 -13.49
N GLY A 265 3.57 17.04 -14.57
CA GLY A 265 2.44 16.42 -15.30
C GLY A 265 1.12 16.31 -14.52
N PHE A 266 0.90 17.15 -13.51
CA PHE A 266 -0.33 17.11 -12.71
C PHE A 266 -1.47 17.90 -13.36
N LEU A 267 -2.52 17.18 -13.78
CA LEU A 267 -3.84 17.77 -14.03
C LEU A 267 -4.44 18.23 -12.69
N LEU A 268 -4.99 19.45 -12.74
CA LEU A 268 -5.55 20.26 -11.66
C LEU A 268 -6.27 19.48 -10.55
N ASN A 269 -5.75 19.58 -9.31
CA ASN A 269 -6.57 19.60 -8.10
C ASN A 269 -6.25 20.88 -7.29
N PRO A 270 -7.24 21.73 -6.99
CA PRO A 270 -7.02 23.07 -6.44
C PRO A 270 -6.64 23.13 -4.95
N MET A 271 -6.16 22.04 -4.34
CA MET A 271 -6.09 21.90 -2.88
C MET A 271 -4.70 21.70 -2.26
N GLU A 272 -3.62 21.56 -3.05
CA GLU A 272 -2.35 21.09 -2.46
C GLU A 272 -1.35 22.14 -1.99
N PHE A 273 -1.62 23.44 -2.12
CA PHE A 273 -0.71 24.45 -1.56
C PHE A 273 -1.46 25.64 -0.97
N CYS A 274 -1.82 25.50 0.30
CA CYS A 274 -1.99 26.60 1.24
C CYS A 274 -1.27 26.22 2.53
N ILE A 275 -0.04 26.70 2.66
CA ILE A 275 0.57 27.03 3.95
C ILE A 275 0.38 28.53 4.11
#